data_AF-A0A1B9JV44-F1
#
_entry.id   AF-A0A1B9JV44-F1
#
_cell.length_a   1.000
_cell.length_b   1.000
_cell.length_c   1.000
_cell.angle_alpha   90.00
_cell.angle_beta   90.00
_cell.angle_gamma   90.00
#
_symmetry.space_group_name_H-M   'P 1'
#
loop_
_entity.id
_entity.type
_entity.pdbx_description
1 polymer ?
#
loop_
_entity_poly.entity_id
_entity_poly.type
_entity_poly.pdbx_seq_one_letter_code
_entity_poly.pdbx_strand_id
1 'polypeptide(L)'
;MVNNKNGTVTLQIRNKFKGNNRAYSRQLKRFVKNWNKQIKKNGGSMTKRGSLTAAQEKLSARWKRQMRKRFPNLYKGKVVGHTPDATMGGPVANGSAMPLDTSVNSYLGGIAKGVPNGTVYHKVELID
;
A
#
# COMPACT_ATOMS: atom_id res chain seq x y z
N MET A 1 -7.12 8.93 7.90
CA MET A 1 -7.94 10.15 7.70
C MET A 1 -7.41 10.90 6.49
N VAL A 2 -8.27 11.61 5.78
CA VAL A 2 -7.89 12.44 4.63
C VAL A 2 -7.78 13.88 5.13
N ASN A 3 -6.62 14.50 4.99
CA ASN A 3 -6.39 15.90 5.36
C ASN A 3 -6.18 16.73 4.09
N ASN A 4 -6.94 17.81 3.92
CA ASN A 4 -6.81 18.72 2.78
C ASN A 4 -6.24 20.05 3.25
N LYS A 5 -5.05 20.40 2.77
CA LYS A 5 -4.44 21.71 3.01
C LYS A 5 -4.01 22.31 1.68
N ASN A 6 -4.51 23.50 1.35
CA ASN A 6 -4.15 24.26 0.14
C ASN A 6 -4.29 23.41 -1.16
N GLY A 7 -5.35 22.61 -1.28
CA GLY A 7 -5.59 21.72 -2.43
C GLY A 7 -4.74 20.44 -2.43
N THR A 8 -3.80 20.30 -1.48
CA THR A 8 -3.00 19.09 -1.31
C THR A 8 -3.68 18.14 -0.33
N VAL A 9 -4.21 17.06 -0.86
CA VAL A 9 -4.78 15.96 -0.08
C VAL A 9 -3.70 15.00 0.42
N THR A 10 -3.61 14.82 1.74
CA THR A 10 -2.71 13.88 2.43
C THR A 10 -3.50 12.76 3.08
N LEU A 11 -3.13 11.50 2.79
CA LEU A 11 -3.62 10.34 3.51
C LEU A 11 -2.81 10.14 4.78
N GLN A 12 -3.44 10.32 5.93
CA GLN A 12 -2.83 10.09 7.23
C GLN A 12 -3.13 8.67 7.71
N ILE A 13 -2.07 7.92 7.97
CA ILE A 13 -2.07 6.56 8.49
C ILE A 13 -1.55 6.59 9.92
N ARG A 14 -2.33 6.08 10.88
CA ARG A 14 -1.83 5.94 12.25
C ARG A 14 -0.82 4.80 12.35
N ASN A 15 0.29 5.02 13.02
CA ASN A 15 1.28 3.98 13.28
C ASN A 15 0.91 3.20 14.54
N LYS A 16 -0.16 2.39 14.46
CA LYS A 16 -0.66 1.61 15.61
C LYS A 16 0.33 0.59 16.19
N PHE A 17 1.44 0.34 15.49
CA PHE A 17 2.50 -0.56 15.92
C PHE A 17 3.63 0.16 16.66
N LYS A 18 3.62 1.50 16.72
CA LYS A 18 4.54 2.26 17.55
C LYS A 18 4.32 1.88 19.02
N GLY A 19 5.40 1.72 19.78
CA GLY A 19 5.36 1.26 21.17
C GLY A 19 5.17 -0.25 21.34
N ASN A 20 4.33 -0.89 20.51
CA ASN A 20 3.94 -2.29 20.69
C ASN A 20 4.80 -3.28 19.90
N ASN A 21 5.11 -2.98 18.63
CA ASN A 21 5.90 -3.87 17.78
C ASN A 21 6.81 -3.07 16.83
N ARG A 22 8.09 -2.98 17.21
CA ARG A 22 9.09 -2.18 16.50
C ARG A 22 9.33 -2.69 15.07
N ALA A 23 9.23 -4.00 14.82
CA ALA A 23 9.43 -4.58 13.49
C ALA A 23 8.30 -4.18 12.53
N TYR A 24 7.04 -4.29 12.98
CA TYR A 24 5.87 -3.90 12.20
C TYR A 24 5.84 -2.39 11.96
N SER A 25 6.20 -1.59 12.97
CA SER A 25 6.34 -0.15 12.82
C SER A 25 7.38 0.23 11.75
N ARG A 26 8.55 -0.42 11.74
CA ARG A 26 9.57 -0.22 10.70
C ARG A 26 9.07 -0.64 9.32
N GLN A 27 8.36 -1.75 9.22
CA GLN A 27 7.81 -2.23 7.95
C GLN A 27 6.76 -1.26 7.38
N LEU A 28 5.86 -0.76 8.23
CA LEU A 28 4.87 0.26 7.86
C LEU A 28 5.54 1.56 7.39
N LYS A 29 6.58 2.04 8.10
CA LYS A 29 7.39 3.20 7.68
C LYS A 29 8.01 3.01 6.29
N ARG A 30 8.61 1.85 6.02
CA ARG A 30 9.18 1.55 4.70
C ARG A 30 8.11 1.49 3.61
N PHE A 31 6.94 0.92 3.91
CA PHE A 31 5.82 0.87 2.99
C PHE A 31 5.36 2.28 2.60
N VAL A 32 5.12 3.16 3.57
CA VAL A 32 4.71 4.55 3.32
C VAL A 32 5.79 5.34 2.58
N LYS A 33 7.07 5.13 2.88
CA LYS A 33 8.18 5.73 2.12
C LYS A 33 8.13 5.31 0.64
N ASN A 34 7.94 4.03 0.36
CA ASN A 34 7.87 3.52 -1.01
C ASN A 34 6.59 3.96 -1.73
N TRP A 35 5.46 4.05 -1.02
CA TRP A 35 4.22 4.60 -1.55
C TRP A 35 4.43 6.05 -2.03
N ASN A 36 5.01 6.92 -1.20
CA ASN A 36 5.28 8.30 -1.60
C ASN A 36 6.25 8.41 -2.79
N LYS A 37 7.22 7.49 -2.92
CA LYS A 37 8.05 7.42 -4.13
C LYS A 37 7.22 7.14 -5.38
N GLN A 38 6.23 6.26 -5.28
CA GLN A 38 5.33 5.95 -6.39
C GLN A 38 4.40 7.12 -6.72
N ILE A 39 3.90 7.85 -5.72
CA ILE A 39 3.11 9.08 -5.96
C ILE A 39 3.93 10.08 -6.77
N LYS A 40 5.19 10.33 -6.38
CA LYS A 40 6.09 11.22 -7.13
C LYS A 40 6.34 10.74 -8.56
N LYS A 41 6.56 9.43 -8.74
CA LYS A 41 6.73 8.83 -10.08
C LYS A 41 5.47 8.94 -10.94
N ASN A 42 4.30 9.00 -10.33
CA ASN A 42 3.00 9.11 -11.01
C ASN A 42 2.56 10.57 -11.22
N GLY A 43 3.49 11.52 -11.31
CA GLY A 43 3.18 12.94 -11.53
C GLY A 43 2.77 13.72 -10.27
N GLY A 44 2.99 13.16 -9.08
CA GLY A 44 2.74 13.85 -7.81
C GLY A 44 1.39 13.58 -7.17
N SER A 45 0.51 12.80 -7.81
CA SER A 45 -0.75 12.36 -7.22
C SER A 45 -1.12 10.93 -7.63
N MET A 46 -2.03 10.34 -6.88
CA MET A 46 -2.64 9.04 -7.17
C MET A 46 -4.11 9.08 -6.78
N THR A 47 -4.90 8.21 -7.39
CA THR A 47 -6.35 8.14 -7.14
C THR A 47 -6.71 6.79 -6.54
N LYS A 48 -7.48 6.79 -5.46
CA LYS A 48 -8.14 5.60 -4.92
C LYS A 48 -9.04 5.01 -6.01
N ARG A 49 -8.69 3.83 -6.48
CA ARG A 49 -9.53 3.01 -7.34
C ARG A 49 -10.61 2.34 -6.50
N GLY A 50 -11.72 1.97 -7.13
CA GLY A 50 -12.71 1.09 -6.49
C GLY A 50 -12.15 -0.30 -6.21
N SER A 51 -13.07 -1.23 -5.97
CA SER A 51 -12.75 -2.66 -5.99
C SER A 51 -12.14 -3.04 -7.34
N LEU A 52 -11.23 -4.01 -7.31
CA LEU A 52 -10.69 -4.58 -8.54
C LEU A 52 -11.76 -5.41 -9.25
N THR A 53 -11.73 -5.43 -10.58
CA THR A 53 -12.56 -6.39 -11.33
C THR A 53 -12.02 -7.81 -11.13
N ALA A 54 -12.85 -8.83 -11.35
CA ALA A 54 -12.41 -10.24 -11.25
C ALA A 54 -11.17 -10.55 -12.12
N ALA A 55 -11.08 -9.95 -13.31
CA ALA A 55 -9.91 -10.07 -14.17
C ALA A 55 -8.64 -9.46 -13.55
N GLN A 56 -8.77 -8.26 -12.93
CA GLN A 56 -7.67 -7.60 -12.23
C GLN A 56 -7.24 -8.39 -10.99
N GLU A 57 -8.18 -8.96 -10.23
CA GLU A 57 -7.87 -9.82 -9.09
C GLU A 57 -7.09 -11.06 -9.52
N LYS A 58 -7.52 -11.72 -10.61
CA LYS A 58 -6.83 -12.88 -11.18
C LYS A 58 -5.41 -12.52 -11.64
N LEU A 59 -5.24 -11.36 -12.27
CA LEU A 59 -3.93 -10.86 -12.71
C LEU A 59 -3.01 -10.57 -11.51
N SER A 60 -3.53 -9.88 -10.49
CA SER A 60 -2.82 -9.60 -9.24
C SER A 60 -2.41 -10.89 -8.52
N ALA A 61 -3.31 -11.87 -8.44
CA ALA A 61 -3.02 -13.17 -7.84
C ALA A 61 -1.93 -13.93 -8.60
N ARG A 62 -1.98 -13.94 -9.94
CA ARG A 62 -0.94 -14.55 -10.79
C ARG A 62 0.41 -13.89 -10.55
N TRP A 63 0.46 -12.57 -10.57
CA TRP A 63 1.70 -11.82 -10.36
C TRP A 63 2.28 -12.05 -8.95
N LYS A 64 1.46 -12.02 -7.89
CA LYS A 64 1.91 -12.35 -6.53
C LYS A 64 2.47 -13.78 -6.43
N ARG A 65 1.87 -14.75 -7.12
CA ARG A 65 2.42 -16.12 -7.19
C ARG A 65 3.78 -16.14 -7.89
N GLN A 66 3.95 -15.42 -8.98
CA GLN A 66 5.24 -15.31 -9.68
C GLN A 66 6.32 -14.65 -8.80
N MET A 67 5.97 -13.59 -8.06
CA MET A 67 6.89 -12.95 -7.10
C MET A 67 7.37 -13.91 -6.02
N ARG A 68 6.48 -14.74 -5.45
CA ARG A 68 6.87 -15.77 -4.48
C ARG A 68 7.76 -16.84 -5.09
N LYS A 69 7.47 -17.29 -6.31
CA LYS A 69 8.30 -18.27 -7.02
C LYS A 69 9.69 -17.72 -7.34
N ARG A 70 9.77 -16.45 -7.77
CA ARG A 70 11.03 -15.79 -8.14
C ARG A 70 11.89 -15.43 -6.92
N PHE A 71 11.26 -15.09 -5.79
CA PHE A 71 11.95 -14.66 -4.58
C PHE A 71 11.46 -15.42 -3.33
N PRO A 72 11.65 -16.75 -3.26
CA PRO A 72 11.06 -17.59 -2.23
C PRO A 72 11.55 -17.20 -0.82
N ASN A 73 12.85 -16.93 -0.67
CA ASN A 73 13.43 -16.54 0.62
C ASN A 73 12.95 -15.17 1.10
N LEU A 74 12.73 -14.22 0.17
CA LEU A 74 12.26 -12.88 0.49
C LEU A 74 10.84 -12.89 1.07
N TYR A 75 9.99 -13.80 0.61
CA TYR A 75 8.59 -13.90 1.00
C TYR A 75 8.29 -15.06 1.95
N LYS A 76 9.31 -15.76 2.47
CA LYS A 76 9.12 -16.85 3.45
C LYS A 76 8.43 -16.31 4.70
N GLY A 77 7.25 -16.84 5.02
CA GLY A 77 6.43 -16.37 6.15
C GLY A 77 5.86 -14.96 5.98
N LYS A 78 5.90 -14.38 4.78
CA LYS A 78 5.42 -13.02 4.47
C LYS A 78 4.47 -13.04 3.28
N VAL A 79 3.65 -11.99 3.16
CA VAL A 79 2.80 -11.77 2.00
C VAL A 79 3.46 -10.83 1.01
N VAL A 80 3.09 -10.97 -0.27
CA VAL A 80 3.48 -10.03 -1.32
C VAL A 80 2.52 -8.84 -1.25
N GLY A 81 2.95 -7.77 -0.59
CA GLY A 81 2.18 -6.54 -0.48
C GLY A 81 2.49 -5.58 -1.62
N HIS A 82 1.49 -5.30 -2.46
CA HIS A 82 1.56 -4.24 -3.47
C HIS A 82 1.93 -2.90 -2.82
N THR A 83 2.87 -2.16 -3.41
CA THR A 83 3.30 -0.86 -2.87
C THR A 83 3.30 0.22 -3.96
N PRO A 84 2.27 1.09 -4.02
CA PRO A 84 1.06 1.05 -3.19
C PRO A 84 0.11 -0.08 -3.56
N ASP A 85 -0.89 -0.30 -2.70
CA ASP A 85 -1.98 -1.22 -2.96
C ASP A 85 -2.68 -0.87 -4.30
N ALA A 86 -3.11 -1.89 -5.04
CA ALA A 86 -3.71 -1.71 -6.36
C ALA A 86 -5.01 -0.90 -6.29
N THR A 87 -5.81 -1.08 -5.23
CA THR A 87 -7.03 -0.30 -4.99
C THR A 87 -6.71 1.15 -4.63
N MET A 88 -5.49 1.45 -4.19
CA MET A 88 -5.04 2.82 -3.91
C MET A 88 -4.45 3.51 -5.13
N GLY A 89 -4.61 2.95 -6.33
CA GLY A 89 -4.01 3.49 -7.56
C GLY A 89 -2.69 2.84 -7.93
N GLY A 90 -2.20 1.88 -7.14
CA GLY A 90 -1.04 1.07 -7.48
C GLY A 90 -1.29 0.16 -8.69
N PRO A 91 -0.23 -0.30 -9.37
CA PRO A 91 -0.38 -1.26 -10.47
C PRO A 91 -0.98 -2.59 -9.98
N VAL A 92 -1.84 -3.20 -10.78
CA VAL A 92 -2.46 -4.50 -10.46
C VAL A 92 -1.43 -5.63 -10.53
N ALA A 93 -0.47 -5.53 -11.44
CA ALA A 93 0.66 -6.45 -11.63
C ALA A 93 1.89 -5.68 -12.14
N ASN A 94 3.06 -6.32 -12.11
CA ASN A 94 4.34 -5.77 -12.57
C ASN A 94 4.74 -4.46 -11.88
N GLY A 95 4.27 -4.28 -10.65
CA GLY A 95 4.55 -3.11 -9.83
C GLY A 95 5.71 -3.28 -8.85
N SER A 96 5.83 -2.30 -7.96
CA SER A 96 6.62 -2.49 -6.74
C SER A 96 5.83 -3.33 -5.72
N ALA A 97 6.52 -4.27 -5.07
CA ALA A 97 5.98 -5.03 -3.96
C ALA A 97 6.99 -5.09 -2.82
N MET A 98 6.48 -5.33 -1.62
CA MET A 98 7.28 -5.53 -0.42
C MET A 98 6.86 -6.81 0.30
N PRO A 99 7.80 -7.52 0.95
CA PRO A 99 7.45 -8.59 1.88
C PRO A 99 6.83 -7.96 3.13
N LEU A 100 5.56 -8.25 3.37
CA LEU A 100 4.80 -7.74 4.51
C LEU A 100 4.44 -8.86 5.48
N ASP A 101 4.45 -8.53 6.76
CA ASP A 101 3.79 -9.35 7.77
C ASP A 101 2.28 -9.29 7.56
N THR A 102 1.60 -10.41 7.79
CA THR A 102 0.15 -10.52 7.61
C THR A 102 -0.58 -9.43 8.40
N SER A 103 -0.17 -9.14 9.64
CA SER A 103 -0.78 -8.09 10.46
C SER A 103 -0.62 -6.68 9.87
N VAL A 104 0.54 -6.39 9.26
CA VAL A 104 0.78 -5.09 8.61
C VAL A 104 -0.02 -4.98 7.32
N ASN A 105 -0.04 -6.04 6.51
CA ASN A 105 -0.82 -6.09 5.28
C ASN A 105 -2.33 -5.95 5.54
N SER A 106 -2.87 -6.68 6.53
CA SER A 106 -4.28 -6.57 6.92
C SER A 106 -4.62 -5.18 7.44
N TYR A 107 -3.72 -4.55 8.19
CA TYR A 107 -3.93 -3.19 8.65
C TYR A 107 -4.00 -2.19 7.49
N LEU A 108 -3.07 -2.26 6.53
CA LEU A 108 -3.08 -1.45 5.32
C LEU A 108 -4.34 -1.67 4.49
N GLY A 109 -4.80 -2.93 4.37
CA GLY A 109 -6.05 -3.25 3.69
C GLY A 109 -7.28 -2.64 4.38
N GLY A 110 -7.31 -2.64 5.72
CA GLY A 110 -8.35 -1.96 6.51
C GLY A 110 -8.37 -0.45 6.28
N ILE A 111 -7.20 0.19 6.22
CA ILE A 111 -7.08 1.61 5.88
C ILE A 111 -7.62 1.89 4.47
N ALA A 112 -7.24 1.07 3.49
CA ALA A 112 -7.66 1.26 2.11
C ALA A 112 -9.19 1.19 1.96
N LYS A 113 -9.87 0.32 2.72
CA LYS A 113 -11.34 0.23 2.74
C LYS A 113 -12.00 1.50 3.28
N GLY A 114 -11.35 2.22 4.18
CA GLY A 114 -11.87 3.46 4.77
C GLY A 114 -11.65 4.72 3.92
N VAL A 115 -10.98 4.62 2.77
CA VAL A 115 -10.76 5.76 1.86
C VAL A 115 -11.82 5.73 0.76
N PRO A 116 -12.60 6.82 0.55
CA PRO A 116 -13.61 6.88 -0.50
C PRO A 116 -13.02 6.66 -1.90
N ASN A 117 -13.76 5.96 -2.75
CA ASN A 117 -13.38 5.76 -4.15
C ASN A 117 -13.33 7.12 -4.87
N GLY A 118 -12.36 7.29 -5.78
CA GLY A 118 -12.15 8.56 -6.47
C GLY A 118 -11.34 9.59 -5.68
N THR A 119 -10.99 9.31 -4.40
CA THR A 119 -10.11 10.21 -3.63
C THR A 119 -8.77 10.38 -4.34
N VAL A 120 -8.49 11.60 -4.81
CA VAL A 120 -7.18 12.02 -5.31
C VAL A 120 -6.33 12.45 -4.12
N TYR A 121 -5.12 11.92 -4.02
CA TYR A 121 -4.20 12.22 -2.93
C TYR A 121 -2.77 12.37 -3.43
N HIS A 122 -1.99 13.19 -2.72
CA HIS A 122 -0.69 13.70 -3.15
C HIS A 122 0.44 13.26 -2.22
N LYS A 123 0.09 12.81 -1.01
CA LYS A 123 1.04 12.37 -0.01
C LYS A 123 0.39 11.32 0.90
N VAL A 124 1.21 10.43 1.43
CA VAL A 124 0.86 9.56 2.56
C VAL A 124 1.76 9.89 3.73
N GLU A 125 1.20 10.06 4.91
CA GLU A 125 1.93 10.42 6.11
C GLU A 125 1.62 9.44 7.24
N LEU A 126 2.66 9.07 7.98
CA LEU A 126 2.47 8.33 9.23
C LEU A 126 2.32 9.33 10.37
N ILE A 127 1.23 9.18 11.11
CA ILE A 127 0.95 9.88 12.37
C ILE A 127 0.98 8.89 13.52
N ASP A 128 1.14 9.38 14.75
CA ASP A 128 1.17 8.54 15.95
C ASP A 128 -0.22 8.36 16.59
#